data_AF-K1SAN2-F1
#
_entry.id   AF-K1SAN2-F1
#
_cell.length_a   1.000
_cell.length_b   1.000
_cell.length_c   1.000
_cell.angle_alpha   90.00
_cell.angle_beta   90.00
_cell.angle_gamma   90.00
#
_symmetry.space_group_name_H-M   'P 1'
#
loop_
_entity.id
_entity.type
_entity.pdbx_description
1 polymer ?
#
loop_
_entity_poly.entity_id
_entity_poly.type
_entity_poly.pdbx_seq_one_letter_code
_entity_poly.pdbx_strand_id
1 'polypeptide(L)'
;NRFYLDGVEIPNINHFSTQGASGGPVGILNADLIREVNFYTGAFPADKGNALSSVLDFKLRDGDMERNSLKATLGASEVSLASNGHIGKKTSYLVSVRQSYLQFLFDMLDLPFLPTFTDAQFKLKTRFNEQNELTVLGLGGIDNMRLNTKADSEDNEYILSYLPKIK
;
A
#
# COMPACT_ATOMS: atom_id res chain seq x y z
N ASN A 1 -12.30 12.13 0.02
CA ASN A 1 -10.92 12.39 -0.48
C ASN A 1 -10.71 11.62 -1.76
N ARG A 2 -9.86 12.13 -2.65
CA ARG A 2 -9.41 11.42 -3.86
C ARG A 2 -7.90 11.23 -3.78
N PHE A 3 -7.42 10.13 -4.32
CA PHE A 3 -6.01 9.76 -4.28
C PHE A 3 -5.50 9.53 -5.70
N TYR A 4 -4.31 10.03 -6.00
CA TYR A 4 -3.67 9.88 -7.29
C TYR A 4 -2.25 9.33 -7.10
N LEU A 5 -1.82 8.47 -8.01
CA LEU A 5 -0.46 7.94 -8.09
C LEU A 5 0.11 8.22 -9.48
N ASP A 6 1.12 9.08 -9.56
CA ASP A 6 1.69 9.58 -10.82
C ASP A 6 0.60 10.04 -11.82
N GLY A 7 -0.42 10.74 -11.32
CA GLY A 7 -1.53 11.28 -12.11
C GLY A 7 -2.67 10.29 -12.40
N VAL A 8 -2.55 9.01 -12.03
CA VAL A 8 -3.62 8.02 -12.16
C VAL A 8 -4.45 7.99 -10.88
N GLU A 9 -5.76 8.16 -10.98
CA GLU A 9 -6.64 8.04 -9.82
C GLU A 9 -6.64 6.60 -9.28
N ILE A 10 -6.47 6.44 -7.97
CA ILE A 10 -6.58 5.16 -7.28
C ILE A 10 -7.71 5.22 -6.24
N PRO A 11 -8.58 4.20 -6.19
CA PRO A 11 -9.78 4.25 -5.35
C PRO A 11 -9.48 4.12 -3.86
N ASN A 12 -8.35 3.49 -3.52
CA ASN A 12 -7.99 3.16 -2.15
C ASN A 12 -6.47 3.07 -2.00
N ILE A 13 -5.96 3.53 -0.86
CA ILE A 13 -4.54 3.50 -0.50
C ILE A 13 -4.27 2.73 0.79
N ASN A 14 -5.25 2.02 1.35
CA ASN A 14 -5.16 1.40 2.67
C ASN A 14 -5.62 -0.07 2.67
N HIS A 15 -4.90 -0.89 3.44
CA HIS A 15 -5.33 -2.20 3.90
C HIS A 15 -6.41 -2.08 4.99
N PHE A 16 -7.26 -3.09 5.08
CA PHE A 16 -8.36 -3.23 6.05
C PHE A 16 -9.32 -2.05 6.07
N SER A 17 -9.52 -1.45 4.91
CA SER A 17 -10.53 -0.41 4.71
C SER A 17 -11.92 -1.05 4.65
N THR A 18 -12.89 -0.45 5.34
CA THR A 18 -14.29 -0.84 5.22
C THR A 18 -14.95 -0.13 4.04
N GLN A 19 -15.96 -0.75 3.42
CA GLN A 19 -16.62 -0.15 2.27
C GLN A 19 -17.21 1.22 2.63
N GLY A 20 -16.81 2.26 1.87
CA GLY A 20 -17.23 3.63 2.11
C GLY A 20 -16.38 4.40 3.12
N ALA A 21 -15.45 3.76 3.84
CA ALA A 21 -14.47 4.46 4.65
C ALA A 21 -13.35 5.05 3.79
N SER A 22 -12.86 6.23 4.17
CA SER A 22 -11.73 6.88 3.50
C SER A 22 -10.36 6.37 3.97
N GLY A 23 -10.31 5.33 4.81
CA GLY A 23 -9.12 4.95 5.56
C GLY A 23 -9.05 3.45 5.89
N GLY A 24 -7.90 3.07 6.42
CA GLY A 24 -7.57 1.78 6.99
C GLY A 24 -6.27 1.95 7.80
N PRO A 25 -6.00 1.12 8.81
CA PRO A 25 -4.91 1.34 9.76
C PRO A 25 -3.51 1.25 9.14
N VAL A 26 -3.39 0.68 7.93
CA VAL A 26 -2.11 0.49 7.24
C VAL A 26 -2.21 0.96 5.79
N GLY A 27 -1.31 1.86 5.38
CA GLY A 27 -1.23 2.33 3.99
C GLY A 27 -0.51 1.33 3.08
N ILE A 28 -0.99 1.15 1.84
CA ILE A 28 -0.44 0.24 0.83
C ILE A 28 0.81 0.84 0.17
N LEU A 29 0.89 2.16 0.04
CA LEU A 29 2.01 2.83 -0.62
C LEU A 29 3.30 2.74 0.21
N ASN A 30 4.36 2.25 -0.40
CA ASN A 30 5.70 2.24 0.15
C ASN A 30 6.34 3.64 0.08
N ALA A 31 6.56 4.23 1.25
CA ALA A 31 7.15 5.56 1.40
C ALA A 31 8.56 5.69 0.80
N ASP A 32 9.36 4.61 0.76
CA ASP A 32 10.71 4.63 0.18
C ASP A 32 10.70 4.94 -1.33
N LEU A 33 9.59 4.62 -2.00
CA LEU A 33 9.41 4.81 -3.44
C LEU A 33 8.74 6.14 -3.78
N ILE A 34 8.23 6.87 -2.78
CA ILE A 34 7.59 8.18 -2.96
C ILE A 34 8.68 9.26 -3.09
N ARG A 35 8.52 10.11 -4.11
CA ARG A 35 9.33 11.32 -4.30
C ARG A 35 8.72 12.51 -3.57
N GLU A 36 7.42 12.71 -3.75
CA GLU A 36 6.67 13.80 -3.12
C GLU A 36 5.19 13.45 -2.98
N VAL A 37 4.53 14.16 -2.06
CA VAL A 37 3.08 14.11 -1.87
C VAL A 37 2.56 15.53 -1.93
N ASN A 38 1.68 15.79 -2.88
CA ASN A 38 0.96 17.05 -2.98
C ASN A 38 -0.40 16.89 -2.31
N PHE A 39 -0.63 17.65 -1.24
CA PHE A 39 -1.91 17.67 -0.55
C PHE A 39 -2.64 18.97 -0.85
N TYR A 40 -3.86 18.83 -1.33
CA TYR A 40 -4.72 19.96 -1.60
C TYR A 40 -5.97 19.85 -0.72
N THR A 41 -6.29 20.93 -0.02
CA THR A 41 -7.47 21.06 0.89
C THR A 41 -8.66 21.80 0.26
N GLY A 42 -8.42 22.49 -0.86
CA GLY A 42 -9.43 23.19 -1.67
C GLY A 42 -8.78 23.69 -2.98
N ALA A 43 -9.58 24.29 -3.87
CA ALA A 43 -9.12 24.86 -5.14
C ALA A 43 -8.18 23.93 -5.93
N PHE A 44 -8.58 22.65 -6.06
CA PHE A 44 -7.79 21.62 -6.75
C PHE A 44 -7.61 21.97 -8.23
N PRO A 45 -6.50 21.55 -8.86
CA PRO A 45 -6.33 21.63 -10.31
C PRO A 45 -7.54 21.08 -11.08
N ALA A 46 -7.84 21.67 -12.25
CA ALA A 46 -9.04 21.32 -13.02
C ALA A 46 -9.07 19.86 -13.51
N ASP A 47 -7.89 19.25 -13.71
CA ASP A 47 -7.69 17.85 -14.04
C ASP A 47 -7.92 16.90 -12.84
N LYS A 48 -8.05 17.44 -11.62
CA LYS A 48 -8.33 16.70 -10.37
C LYS A 48 -9.72 17.03 -9.82
N GLY A 49 -10.71 17.06 -10.72
CA GLY A 49 -12.12 17.34 -10.41
C GLY A 49 -12.81 16.27 -9.55
N ASN A 50 -14.09 16.49 -9.21
CA ASN A 50 -14.95 15.55 -8.48
C ASN A 50 -14.44 15.09 -7.09
N ALA A 51 -13.48 15.81 -6.50
CA ALA A 51 -13.10 15.63 -5.11
C ALA A 51 -14.06 16.44 -4.22
N LEU A 52 -14.82 15.74 -3.36
CA LEU A 52 -15.76 16.38 -2.43
C LEU A 52 -15.11 17.01 -1.18
N SER A 53 -13.82 16.75 -0.93
CA SER A 53 -13.15 17.17 0.29
C SER A 53 -11.69 17.54 0.09
N SER A 54 -10.83 16.59 -0.29
CA SER A 54 -9.40 16.84 -0.51
C SER A 54 -8.82 15.93 -1.59
N VAL A 55 -7.67 16.32 -2.13
CA VAL A 55 -6.89 15.55 -3.11
C VAL A 55 -5.49 15.29 -2.54
N LEU A 56 -5.08 14.02 -2.56
CA LEU A 56 -3.72 13.57 -2.30
C LEU A 56 -3.12 13.04 -3.59
N ASP A 57 -2.04 13.65 -4.05
CA ASP A 57 -1.34 13.28 -5.28
C ASP A 57 0.09 12.83 -4.96
N PHE A 58 0.29 11.52 -5.02
CA PHE A 58 1.55 10.85 -4.76
C PHE A 58 2.34 10.76 -6.06
N LYS A 59 3.60 11.20 -6.03
CA LYS A 59 4.52 10.98 -7.15
C LYS A 59 5.59 10.00 -6.74
N LEU A 60 5.76 8.94 -7.52
CA LEU A 60 6.84 7.99 -7.30
C LEU A 60 8.16 8.55 -7.85
N ARG A 61 9.25 8.10 -7.25
CA ARG A 61 10.59 8.28 -7.83
C ARG A 61 10.65 7.57 -9.20
N ASP A 62 11.70 7.86 -9.96
CA ASP A 62 12.09 7.01 -11.07
C ASP A 62 13.19 6.05 -10.58
N GLY A 63 13.32 4.90 -11.23
CA GLY A 63 14.43 3.98 -10.93
C GLY A 63 15.79 4.57 -11.30
N ASP A 64 16.83 4.10 -10.62
CA ASP A 64 18.21 4.55 -10.79
C ASP A 64 18.84 3.99 -12.09
N MET A 65 19.16 4.89 -13.02
CA MET A 65 19.76 4.55 -14.31
C MET A 65 21.27 4.25 -14.24
N GLU A 66 21.91 4.43 -13.10
CA GLU A 66 23.34 4.17 -12.88
C GLU A 66 23.58 2.90 -12.06
N ARG A 67 22.73 2.62 -11.06
CA ARG A 67 22.96 1.53 -10.11
C ARG A 67 21.67 0.77 -9.78
N ASN A 68 21.78 -0.54 -9.75
CA ASN A 68 20.72 -1.40 -9.19
C ASN A 68 20.96 -1.58 -7.69
N SER A 69 19.92 -1.38 -6.90
CA SER A 69 19.93 -1.57 -5.46
C SER A 69 18.82 -2.50 -5.00
N LEU A 70 19.08 -3.20 -3.89
CA LEU A 70 18.11 -4.01 -3.17
C LEU A 70 18.11 -3.59 -1.70
N LYS A 71 16.93 -3.37 -1.13
CA LYS A 71 16.71 -3.06 0.28
C LYS A 71 15.78 -4.11 0.87
N ALA A 72 16.21 -4.73 1.96
CA ALA A 72 15.36 -5.57 2.79
C ALA A 72 15.12 -4.86 4.13
N THR A 73 13.88 -4.85 4.59
CA THR A 73 13.50 -4.20 5.85
C THR A 73 12.72 -5.20 6.70
N LEU A 74 13.09 -5.31 7.97
CA LEU A 74 12.30 -5.97 9.00
C LEU A 74 11.69 -4.87 9.87
N GLY A 75 10.37 -4.72 9.79
CA GLY A 75 9.60 -3.77 10.56
C GLY A 75 9.20 -4.31 11.92
N ALA A 76 8.25 -3.65 12.58
CA ALA A 76 7.67 -4.17 13.82
C ALA A 76 6.63 -5.27 13.53
N SER A 77 5.95 -5.22 12.39
CA SER A 77 4.82 -6.09 12.05
C SER A 77 4.92 -6.73 10.67
N GLU A 78 6.00 -6.49 9.93
CA GLU A 78 6.11 -6.81 8.53
C GLU A 78 7.56 -6.93 8.05
N VAL A 79 7.73 -7.65 6.95
CA VAL A 79 8.96 -7.67 6.16
C VAL A 79 8.70 -7.02 4.82
N SER A 80 9.66 -6.25 4.32
CA SER A 80 9.59 -5.67 2.98
C SER A 80 10.86 -5.88 2.19
N LEU A 81 10.69 -6.06 0.89
CA LEU A 81 11.76 -6.09 -0.09
C LEU A 81 11.47 -5.02 -1.13
N ALA A 82 12.44 -4.17 -1.41
CA ALA A 82 12.36 -3.14 -2.44
C ALA A 82 13.60 -3.17 -3.31
N SER A 83 13.41 -3.07 -4.63
CA SER A 83 14.50 -2.93 -5.59
C SER A 83 14.25 -1.73 -6.50
N ASN A 84 15.34 -1.10 -6.88
CA ASN A 84 15.40 0.14 -7.63
C ASN A 84 16.56 0.02 -8.61
N GLY A 85 16.38 0.42 -9.85
CA GLY A 85 17.47 0.34 -10.83
C GLY A 85 17.02 0.50 -12.27
N HIS A 86 17.73 -0.17 -13.17
CA HIS A 86 17.49 -0.16 -14.61
C HIS A 86 17.64 -1.53 -15.27
N ILE A 87 16.96 -1.67 -16.41
CA ILE A 87 17.04 -2.79 -17.34
C ILE A 87 17.57 -2.22 -18.66
N GLY A 88 18.82 -2.55 -18.99
CA GLY A 88 19.51 -1.94 -20.12
C GLY A 88 19.66 -0.42 -19.96
N LYS A 89 19.83 0.31 -21.06
CA LYS A 89 20.18 1.74 -21.03
C LYS A 89 18.99 2.69 -21.06
N LYS A 90 17.77 2.17 -21.21
CA LYS A 90 16.57 2.97 -21.53
C LYS A 90 15.43 2.80 -20.55
N THR A 91 15.45 1.76 -19.72
CA THR A 91 14.34 1.40 -18.85
C THR A 91 14.79 1.47 -17.40
N SER A 92 14.16 2.31 -16.60
CA SER A 92 14.29 2.28 -15.14
C SER A 92 13.13 1.52 -14.51
N TYR A 93 13.38 0.96 -13.32
CA TYR A 93 12.39 0.24 -12.55
C TYR A 93 12.47 0.58 -11.06
N LEU A 94 11.30 0.56 -10.43
CA LEU A 94 11.12 0.47 -8.99
C LEU A 94 10.14 -0.66 -8.73
N VAL A 95 10.42 -1.50 -7.74
CA VAL A 95 9.52 -2.56 -7.29
C VAL A 95 9.63 -2.70 -5.79
N SER A 96 8.50 -2.94 -5.12
CA SER A 96 8.51 -3.40 -3.74
C SER A 96 7.40 -4.39 -3.48
N VAL A 97 7.65 -5.29 -2.55
CA VAL A 97 6.69 -6.23 -1.99
C VAL A 97 6.83 -6.21 -0.47
N ARG A 98 5.71 -6.31 0.23
CA ARG A 98 5.65 -6.32 1.69
C ARG A 98 4.66 -7.37 2.17
N GLN A 99 5.05 -8.11 3.19
CA GLN A 99 4.23 -9.13 3.83
C GLN A 99 4.21 -8.87 5.33
N SER A 100 3.02 -8.80 5.92
CA SER A 100 2.90 -8.69 7.37
C SER A 100 2.89 -10.05 8.05
N TYR A 101 3.44 -10.08 9.25
CA TYR A 101 3.32 -11.18 10.21
C TYR A 101 2.47 -10.77 11.41
N LEU A 102 1.59 -9.77 11.22
CA LEU A 102 0.61 -9.31 12.22
C LEU A 102 -0.18 -10.46 12.83
N GLN A 103 -0.59 -11.45 12.03
CA GLN A 103 -1.30 -12.63 12.53
C GLN A 103 -0.52 -13.35 13.64
N PHE A 104 0.81 -13.46 13.52
CA PHE A 104 1.64 -14.12 14.52
C PHE A 104 1.78 -13.22 15.76
N LEU A 105 2.00 -11.92 15.54
CA LEU A 105 2.10 -10.95 16.64
C LEU A 105 0.80 -10.91 17.47
N PHE A 106 -0.35 -10.93 16.81
CA PHE A 106 -1.66 -10.82 17.46
C PHE A 106 -2.05 -12.13 18.15
N ASP A 107 -1.68 -13.28 17.59
CA ASP A 107 -1.84 -14.59 18.25
C ASP A 107 -1.00 -14.65 19.53
N MET A 108 0.26 -14.19 19.49
CA MET A 108 1.13 -14.13 20.67
C MET A 108 0.62 -13.20 21.78
N LEU A 109 -0.15 -12.17 21.42
CA LEU A 109 -0.76 -11.22 22.35
C LEU A 109 -2.18 -11.63 22.79
N ASP A 110 -2.63 -12.84 22.42
CA ASP A 110 -3.97 -13.35 22.69
C ASP A 110 -5.10 -12.39 22.23
N LEU A 111 -4.96 -11.81 21.04
CA LEU A 111 -5.99 -10.92 20.49
C LEU A 111 -7.06 -11.72 19.70
N PRO A 112 -8.33 -11.29 19.70
CA PRO A 112 -9.43 -12.07 19.12
C PRO A 112 -9.48 -12.04 17.59
N PHE A 113 -8.60 -11.28 16.94
CA PHE A 113 -8.50 -11.14 15.48
C PHE A 113 -7.05 -11.27 15.02
N LEU A 114 -6.86 -11.90 13.87
CA LEU A 114 -5.56 -12.23 13.29
C LEU A 114 -5.48 -11.62 11.88
N PRO A 115 -5.14 -10.32 11.76
CA PRO A 115 -5.01 -9.66 10.47
C PRO A 115 -3.67 -10.02 9.82
N THR A 116 -3.67 -10.10 8.50
CA THR A 116 -2.45 -10.14 7.70
C THR A 116 -2.72 -9.48 6.35
N PHE A 117 -1.67 -8.94 5.76
CA PHE A 117 -1.72 -8.27 4.48
C PHE A 117 -0.47 -8.59 3.67
N THR A 118 -0.65 -8.56 2.37
CA THR A 118 0.43 -8.58 1.38
C THR A 118 0.19 -7.42 0.43
N ASP A 119 1.21 -6.61 0.16
CA ASP A 119 1.16 -5.60 -0.89
C ASP A 119 2.34 -5.69 -1.83
N ALA A 120 2.11 -5.21 -3.04
CA ALA A 120 3.14 -5.02 -4.04
C ALA A 120 2.88 -3.73 -4.83
N GLN A 121 3.97 -3.06 -5.19
CA GLN A 121 3.93 -1.95 -6.13
C GLN A 121 5.12 -2.02 -7.09
N PHE A 122 4.92 -1.54 -8.30
CA PHE A 122 5.99 -1.37 -9.25
C PHE A 122 5.77 -0.14 -10.13
N LYS A 123 6.87 0.37 -10.67
CA LYS A 123 6.90 1.38 -11.71
C LYS A 123 8.03 1.04 -12.67
N LEU A 124 7.69 0.95 -13.95
CA LEU A 124 8.62 0.79 -15.06
C LEU A 124 8.53 2.03 -15.92
N LYS A 125 9.68 2.55 -16.33
CA LYS A 125 9.75 3.76 -17.13
C LYS A 125 10.76 3.58 -18.24
N THR A 126 10.30 3.60 -19.48
CA THR A 126 11.14 3.39 -20.66
C THR A 126 11.19 4.65 -21.52
N ARG A 127 12.40 5.17 -21.74
CA ARG A 127 12.66 6.28 -22.68
C ARG A 127 13.11 5.72 -24.03
N PHE A 128 12.23 5.79 -25.03
CA PHE A 128 12.55 5.31 -26.37
C PHE A 128 13.55 6.24 -27.07
N ASN A 129 13.36 7.54 -26.89
CA ASN A 129 14.21 8.65 -27.34
C ASN A 129 13.93 9.90 -26.48
N GLU A 130 14.51 11.05 -26.83
CA GLU A 130 14.38 12.31 -26.07
C GLU A 130 12.95 12.86 -25.97
N GLN A 131 12.05 12.42 -26.85
CA GLN A 131 10.68 12.94 -26.94
C GLN A 131 9.61 11.91 -26.58
N ASN A 132 9.97 10.63 -26.41
CA ASN A 132 9.03 9.53 -26.25
C ASN A 132 9.38 8.68 -25.02
N GLU A 133 8.45 8.62 -24.09
CA GLU A 133 8.58 7.88 -22.84
C GLU A 133 7.27 7.13 -22.53
N LEU A 134 7.40 5.91 -22.02
CA LEU A 134 6.27 5.09 -21.54
C LEU A 134 6.51 4.75 -20.07
N THR A 135 5.52 5.07 -19.23
CA THR A 135 5.48 4.64 -17.84
C THR A 135 4.37 3.61 -17.64
N VAL A 136 4.71 2.49 -17.01
CA VAL A 136 3.77 1.45 -16.58
C VAL A 136 3.93 1.30 -15.09
N LEU A 137 2.84 1.41 -14.34
CA LEU A 137 2.85 1.29 -12.89
C LEU A 137 1.72 0.37 -12.42
N GLY A 138 1.93 -0.24 -11.26
CA GLY A 138 0.94 -1.09 -10.63
C GLY A 138 1.05 -1.01 -9.11
N LEU A 139 -0.10 -1.09 -8.45
CA LEU A 139 -0.25 -1.11 -7.00
C LEU A 139 -1.34 -2.13 -6.68
N GLY A 140 -1.08 -3.01 -5.72
CA GLY A 140 -2.04 -4.01 -5.29
C GLY A 140 -1.80 -4.43 -3.84
N GLY A 141 -2.89 -4.75 -3.14
CA GLY A 141 -2.88 -5.26 -1.79
C GLY A 141 -3.94 -6.35 -1.62
N ILE A 142 -3.62 -7.36 -0.83
CA ILE A 142 -4.54 -8.43 -0.44
C ILE A 142 -4.58 -8.50 1.08
N ASP A 143 -5.80 -8.49 1.62
CA ASP A 143 -6.05 -8.53 3.05
C ASP A 143 -6.70 -9.85 3.44
N ASN A 144 -6.29 -10.38 4.58
CA ASN A 144 -6.99 -11.49 5.21
C ASN A 144 -7.13 -11.21 6.71
N MET A 145 -8.34 -11.42 7.23
CA MET A 145 -8.64 -11.25 8.64
C MET A 145 -9.36 -12.49 9.15
N ARG A 146 -8.73 -13.19 10.08
CA ARG A 146 -9.26 -14.40 10.70
C ARG A 146 -9.60 -14.14 12.16
N LEU A 147 -10.55 -14.89 12.71
CA LEU A 147 -10.82 -14.87 14.14
C LEU A 147 -9.84 -15.77 14.87
N ASN A 148 -9.40 -15.34 16.05
CA ASN A 148 -8.59 -16.18 16.93
C ASN A 148 -9.49 -17.03 17.83
N THR A 149 -9.98 -18.16 17.32
CA THR A 149 -10.87 -19.06 18.08
C THR A 149 -10.16 -19.82 19.21
N LYS A 150 -8.84 -19.64 19.36
CA LYS A 150 -8.05 -20.24 20.45
C LYS A 150 -7.85 -19.29 21.62
N ALA A 151 -8.16 -18.00 21.43
CA ALA A 151 -8.04 -17.01 22.47
C ALA A 151 -9.09 -17.25 23.56
N ASP A 152 -8.66 -17.41 24.80
CA ASP A 152 -9.46 -17.97 25.90
C ASP A 152 -9.67 -17.01 27.08
N SER A 153 -9.26 -15.75 26.95
CA SER A 153 -9.62 -14.71 27.94
C SER A 153 -11.14 -14.43 27.95
N GLU A 154 -11.70 -14.09 29.12
CA GLU A 154 -13.14 -13.77 29.27
C GLU A 154 -13.59 -12.65 28.31
N ASP A 155 -12.74 -11.64 28.10
CA ASP A 155 -12.99 -10.55 27.17
C ASP A 155 -13.01 -11.02 25.71
N ASN A 156 -12.13 -11.96 25.33
CA ASN A 156 -12.09 -12.54 24.00
C ASN A 156 -13.32 -13.43 23.74
N GLU A 157 -13.71 -14.26 24.71
CA GLU A 157 -14.93 -15.06 24.62
C GLU A 157 -16.17 -14.17 24.47
N TYR A 158 -16.24 -13.08 25.24
CA TYR A 158 -17.28 -12.08 25.11
C TYR A 158 -17.31 -11.52 23.69
N ILE A 159 -16.21 -10.95 23.18
CA ILE A 159 -16.14 -10.36 21.82
C ILE A 159 -16.52 -11.37 20.72
N LEU A 160 -15.98 -12.58 20.79
CA LEU A 160 -16.22 -13.63 19.78
C LEU A 160 -17.67 -14.14 19.80
N SER A 161 -18.36 -14.08 20.95
CA SER A 161 -19.76 -14.51 21.08
C SER A 161 -20.76 -13.58 20.40
N TYR A 162 -20.44 -12.29 20.24
CA TYR A 162 -21.31 -11.30 19.55
C TYR A 162 -21.22 -11.36 18.02
N LEU A 163 -20.23 -12.07 17.46
CA LEU A 163 -20.12 -12.18 16.01
C LEU A 163 -21.20 -13.11 15.45
N PRO A 164 -21.97 -12.68 14.43
CA PRO A 164 -23.02 -13.50 13.86
C PRO A 164 -22.42 -14.78 13.26
N LYS A 165 -22.81 -15.93 13.81
CA LYS A 165 -22.44 -17.25 13.26
C LYS A 165 -23.42 -17.60 12.16
N ILE A 166 -22.95 -17.67 10.92
CA ILE A 166 -23.72 -18.27 9.82
C ILE A 166 -23.72 -19.78 10.09
N LYS A 167 -24.90 -20.32 10.46
CA LYS A 167 -25.13 -21.76 10.58
C LYS A 167 -25.51 -22.34 9.22
#